data_AF-A0A935FQ73-F1
#
_entry.id   AF-A0A935FQ73-F1
#
_cell.length_a   1.000
_cell.length_b   1.000
_cell.length_c   1.000
_cell.angle_alpha   90.00
_cell.angle_beta   90.00
_cell.angle_gamma   90.00
#
_symmetry.space_group_name_H-M   'P 1'
#
loop_
_entity.id
_entity.type
_entity.pdbx_description
1 polymer ?
#
loop_
_entity_poly.entity_id
_entity_poly.type
_entity_poly.pdbx_seq_one_letter_code
_entity_poly.pdbx_strand_id
1 'polypeptide(L)'
;MKKPQDSSRITSYVISPKPDDMDDIAKPDPKLRKTFEYCMKCILDNKKNFDKELKDLIEKHPGTPQFMNYLTTYYRNTGNLKMAYEVNRELVNKHPNYLYGRINLAHQYLSEGRVEEVPKILGEYVELGKLYPERKIFHMDEVMSFDSAAVRYFVAVGDADQAENRVEQMRKISGDSTATRVAQEELHDLILKQAAEVLQDENQNERTPEHIQKTIHPQRKTKPDFINKEVEELYKYDFRISPATLKEILSLPRESVISDLRKVLTDSLERYDYFKDEVKIETSTHTFPLHAMLLLTELKAEEALDELLEILRQDSTFLEFWFAELITQLPAFAIEILGRRQLDKLKSYMFEEGNDTIAKSEVSVGVANIAWNFPERKDEVVDWFEDVLNYFYENRENDKLIDSQLIGYILWDIVELRATKLEPIIEKLYESQVVDQSIVGDFKQYRQDLRRKFEQVELDQFNLKEIYEDLAYDEKEYEKNGKRKASFVKDEDPEDVSYAKPVPEIFRNIGRNEKCPCGSGLKYKKCHGKAYN
;
A
#
# COMPACT_ATOMS: atom_id res chain seq x y z
N MET A 1 31.97 18.94 30.47
CA MET A 1 32.86 18.04 29.68
C MET A 1 32.44 16.61 30.05
N LYS A 2 32.02 15.68 29.18
CA LYS A 2 32.06 15.52 27.72
C LYS A 2 30.64 15.12 27.25
N LYS A 3 30.22 15.60 26.08
CA LYS A 3 29.01 15.15 25.40
C LYS A 3 29.17 13.66 24.97
N PRO A 4 28.09 12.89 24.88
CA PRO A 4 28.13 11.53 24.33
C PRO A 4 28.58 11.57 22.87
N GLN A 5 29.44 10.61 22.49
CA GLN A 5 29.78 10.34 21.09
C GLN A 5 28.52 9.88 20.37
N ASP A 6 28.02 10.74 19.50
CA ASP A 6 27.15 10.34 18.41
C ASP A 6 28.02 10.24 17.14
N SER A 7 28.15 9.02 16.61
CA SER A 7 28.50 8.79 15.20
C SER A 7 28.29 7.32 14.87
N SER A 8 27.11 7.03 14.35
CA SER A 8 26.85 5.93 13.44
C SER A 8 27.92 5.89 12.33
N ARG A 9 28.80 4.87 12.31
CA ARG A 9 29.65 4.60 11.14
C ARG A 9 28.97 3.56 10.27
N ILE A 10 28.24 4.04 9.26
CA ILE A 10 27.60 3.23 8.21
C ILE A 10 28.64 2.75 7.16
N THR A 11 29.88 3.24 7.22
CA THR A 11 30.96 2.87 6.27
C THR A 11 32.25 2.47 6.97
N SER A 12 33.07 1.66 6.27
CA SER A 12 34.39 1.18 6.74
C SER A 12 35.48 2.26 6.73
N TYR A 13 35.14 3.49 6.36
CA TYR A 13 36.04 4.64 6.20
C TYR A 13 35.44 5.93 6.79
N VAL A 14 36.29 6.94 6.96
CA VAL A 14 35.90 8.29 7.40
C VAL A 14 35.74 9.21 6.19
N ILE A 15 34.66 9.98 6.15
CA ILE A 15 34.42 11.01 5.12
C ILE A 15 34.96 12.34 5.65
N SER A 16 35.80 13.01 4.87
CA SER A 16 36.40 14.29 5.24
C SER A 16 36.07 15.40 4.23
N PRO A 17 35.73 16.61 4.69
CA PRO A 17 35.58 17.78 3.82
C PRO A 17 36.91 18.53 3.60
N LYS A 18 38.04 18.04 4.13
CA LYS A 18 39.32 18.74 4.02
C LYS A 18 39.98 18.46 2.67
N PRO A 19 40.39 19.48 1.90
CA PRO A 19 41.05 19.28 0.60
C PRO A 19 42.30 18.40 0.64
N ASP A 20 43.02 18.39 1.76
CA ASP A 20 44.25 17.61 1.96
C ASP A 20 44.00 16.10 2.18
N ASP A 21 42.74 15.68 2.33
CA ASP A 21 42.33 14.28 2.55
C ASP A 21 41.89 13.55 1.26
N MET A 22 42.04 14.21 0.08
CA MET A 22 41.94 13.57 -1.24
C MET A 22 43.03 12.49 -1.41
N ASP A 23 42.84 11.52 -2.32
CA ASP A 23 43.88 10.51 -2.65
C ASP A 23 45.23 11.16 -2.98
N ASP A 24 46.37 10.59 -2.59
CA ASP A 24 47.69 11.11 -2.96
C ASP A 24 47.91 11.12 -4.50
N ILE A 25 47.23 10.23 -5.24
CA ILE A 25 47.20 10.24 -6.72
C ILE A 25 46.32 11.38 -7.26
N ALA A 26 45.30 11.80 -6.49
CA ALA A 26 44.41 12.91 -6.81
C ALA A 26 44.87 14.25 -6.21
N LYS A 27 45.81 14.25 -5.26
CA LYS A 27 46.35 15.44 -4.62
C LYS A 27 47.14 16.25 -5.65
N PRO A 28 46.73 17.50 -5.91
CA PRO A 28 47.48 18.37 -6.79
C PRO A 28 48.87 18.63 -6.20
N ASP A 29 49.94 18.47 -7.00
CA ASP A 29 51.28 18.92 -6.62
C ASP A 29 51.15 20.38 -6.12
N PRO A 30 51.56 20.70 -4.88
CA PRO A 30 51.45 22.05 -4.34
C PRO A 30 52.06 23.12 -5.26
N LYS A 31 53.07 22.76 -6.04
CA LYS A 31 53.71 23.64 -7.04
C LYS A 31 52.80 23.93 -8.24
N LEU A 32 51.87 23.04 -8.55
CA LEU A 32 50.91 23.14 -9.66
C LEU A 32 49.53 23.63 -9.23
N ARG A 33 49.31 23.97 -7.96
CA ARG A 33 48.01 24.43 -7.44
C ARG A 33 47.34 25.51 -8.30
N LYS A 34 48.09 26.57 -8.65
CA LYS A 34 47.57 27.66 -9.52
C LYS A 34 47.21 27.16 -10.92
N THR A 35 47.92 26.17 -11.44
CA THR A 35 47.63 25.54 -12.73
C THR A 35 46.32 24.77 -12.68
N PHE A 36 46.06 24.01 -11.60
CA PHE A 36 44.78 23.32 -11.41
C PHE A 36 43.61 24.29 -11.29
N GLU A 37 43.75 25.36 -10.49
CA GLU A 37 42.73 26.42 -10.36
C GLU A 37 42.43 27.08 -11.72
N TYR A 38 43.46 27.36 -12.51
CA TYR A 38 43.31 27.89 -13.88
C TYR A 38 42.59 26.91 -14.82
N CYS A 39 42.97 25.63 -14.79
CA CYS A 39 42.33 24.61 -15.62
C CYS A 39 40.85 24.47 -15.29
N MET A 40 40.51 24.38 -14.00
CA MET A 40 39.12 24.27 -13.54
C MET A 40 38.28 25.46 -14.02
N LYS A 41 38.80 26.68 -13.87
CA LYS A 41 38.14 27.88 -14.39
C LYS A 41 37.91 27.80 -15.90
N CYS A 42 38.93 27.41 -16.68
CA CYS A 42 38.81 27.31 -18.13
C CYS A 42 37.80 26.24 -18.59
N ILE A 43 37.67 25.14 -17.85
CA ILE A 43 36.69 24.08 -18.11
C ILE A 43 35.28 24.58 -17.81
N LEU A 44 35.08 25.29 -16.68
CA LEU A 44 33.80 25.89 -16.32
C LEU A 44 33.36 26.96 -17.34
N ASP A 45 34.31 27.79 -17.78
CA ASP A 45 34.08 28.86 -18.77
C ASP A 45 33.98 28.33 -20.22
N ASN A 46 34.14 27.01 -20.44
CA ASN A 46 34.21 26.38 -21.76
C ASN A 46 35.15 27.11 -22.73
N LYS A 47 36.36 27.43 -22.26
CA LYS A 47 37.36 28.18 -23.04
C LYS A 47 37.60 27.50 -24.40
N LYS A 48 37.51 28.28 -25.48
CA LYS A 48 37.73 27.77 -26.84
C LYS A 48 39.16 27.26 -27.02
N ASN A 49 39.32 26.11 -27.67
CA ASN A 49 40.59 25.47 -28.01
C ASN A 49 41.50 25.15 -26.80
N PHE A 50 40.90 24.94 -25.63
CA PHE A 50 41.65 24.65 -24.40
C PHE A 50 42.24 23.23 -24.39
N ASP A 51 41.79 22.35 -25.28
CA ASP A 51 42.34 21.01 -25.45
C ASP A 51 43.84 21.03 -25.80
N LYS A 52 44.31 22.05 -26.53
CA LYS A 52 45.74 22.23 -26.84
C LYS A 52 46.56 22.50 -25.58
N GLU A 53 46.10 23.41 -24.73
CA GLU A 53 46.77 23.73 -23.46
C GLU A 53 46.78 22.52 -22.51
N LEU A 54 45.69 21.75 -22.47
CA LEU A 54 45.62 20.53 -21.68
C LEU A 54 46.57 19.44 -22.20
N LYS A 55 46.70 19.27 -23.52
CA LYS A 55 47.67 18.34 -24.12
C LYS A 55 49.11 18.71 -23.78
N ASP A 56 49.47 20.00 -23.87
CA ASP A 56 50.80 20.48 -23.48
C ASP A 56 51.09 20.22 -21.99
N LEU A 57 50.08 20.37 -21.12
CA LEU A 57 50.21 20.06 -19.69
C LEU A 57 50.38 18.56 -19.43
N ILE A 58 49.67 17.70 -20.16
CA ILE A 58 49.81 16.24 -20.08
C ILE A 58 51.23 15.81 -20.50
N GLU A 59 51.78 16.42 -21.56
CA GLU A 59 53.15 16.14 -22.00
C GLU A 59 54.21 16.58 -20.98
N LYS A 60 54.02 17.75 -20.36
CA LYS A 60 54.95 18.29 -19.34
C LYS A 60 54.84 17.56 -18.00
N HIS A 61 53.67 17.00 -17.70
CA HIS A 61 53.36 16.37 -16.41
C HIS A 61 52.69 15.00 -16.60
N PRO A 62 53.38 14.01 -17.20
CA PRO A 62 52.79 12.71 -17.54
C PRO A 62 52.39 11.87 -16.32
N GLY A 63 52.88 12.22 -15.12
CA GLY A 63 52.51 11.57 -13.85
C GLY A 63 51.27 12.16 -13.18
N THR A 64 50.58 13.12 -13.80
CA THR A 64 49.48 13.89 -13.21
C THR A 64 48.14 13.56 -13.89
N PRO A 65 47.40 12.54 -13.42
CA PRO A 65 46.17 12.05 -14.07
C PRO A 65 45.05 13.09 -14.18
N GLN A 66 45.04 14.10 -13.31
CA GLN A 66 44.04 15.16 -13.28
C GLN A 66 43.99 15.94 -14.60
N PHE A 67 45.12 16.17 -15.28
CA PHE A 67 45.12 16.87 -16.57
C PHE A 67 44.44 16.04 -17.68
N MET A 68 44.60 14.72 -17.68
CA MET A 68 43.85 13.85 -18.58
C MET A 68 42.36 13.83 -18.24
N ASN A 69 42.01 13.79 -16.95
CA ASN A 69 40.61 13.86 -16.51
C ASN A 69 39.94 15.20 -16.90
N TYR A 70 40.69 16.29 -16.83
CA TYR A 70 40.27 17.61 -17.31
C TYR A 70 40.06 17.62 -18.82
N LEU A 71 40.94 16.96 -19.59
CA LEU A 71 40.75 16.82 -21.03
C LEU A 71 39.51 15.96 -21.37
N THR A 72 39.29 14.87 -20.65
CA THR A 72 38.05 14.07 -20.75
C THR A 72 36.81 14.94 -20.47
N THR A 73 36.84 15.71 -19.38
CA THR A 73 35.72 16.59 -18.98
C THR A 73 35.50 17.70 -20.01
N TYR A 74 36.56 18.32 -20.52
CA TYR A 74 36.49 19.34 -21.56
C TYR A 74 35.87 18.79 -22.85
N TYR A 75 36.30 17.61 -23.31
CA TYR A 75 35.71 16.99 -24.49
C TYR A 75 34.24 16.64 -24.28
N ARG A 76 33.86 16.17 -23.09
CA ARG A 76 32.45 15.92 -22.74
C ARG A 76 31.62 17.22 -22.78
N ASN A 77 32.10 18.29 -22.13
CA ASN A 77 31.40 19.58 -22.08
C ASN A 77 31.26 20.24 -23.46
N THR A 78 32.19 19.97 -24.37
CA THR A 78 32.16 20.47 -25.77
C THR A 78 31.46 19.51 -26.75
N GLY A 79 30.83 18.43 -26.27
CA GLY A 79 30.08 17.47 -27.09
C GLY A 79 30.92 16.44 -27.85
N ASN A 80 32.24 16.43 -27.66
CA ASN A 80 33.17 15.51 -28.32
C ASN A 80 33.29 14.18 -27.56
N LEU A 81 32.18 13.46 -27.39
CA LEU A 81 32.09 12.24 -26.55
C LEU A 81 33.08 11.15 -26.96
N LYS A 82 33.30 10.93 -28.26
CA LYS A 82 34.27 9.94 -28.77
C LYS A 82 35.67 10.22 -28.24
N MET A 83 36.12 11.47 -28.32
CA MET A 83 37.43 11.89 -27.81
C MET A 83 37.49 11.79 -26.28
N ALA A 84 36.42 12.15 -25.58
CA ALA A 84 36.34 12.01 -24.13
C ALA A 84 36.55 10.55 -23.69
N TYR A 85 35.92 9.60 -24.40
CA TYR A 85 36.05 8.17 -24.13
C TYR A 85 37.44 7.64 -24.48
N GLU A 86 38.04 8.06 -25.59
CA GLU A 86 39.41 7.68 -25.95
C GLU A 86 40.42 8.15 -24.90
N VAL A 87 40.36 9.42 -24.50
CA VAL A 87 41.24 9.99 -23.46
C VAL A 87 41.00 9.30 -22.11
N ASN A 88 39.75 8.99 -21.74
CA ASN A 88 39.48 8.33 -20.47
C ASN A 88 39.97 6.87 -20.43
N ARG A 89 39.88 6.14 -21.55
CA ARG A 89 40.47 4.79 -21.66
C ARG A 89 41.98 4.83 -21.52
N GLU A 90 42.63 5.82 -22.13
CA GLU A 90 44.06 6.02 -21.97
C GLU A 90 44.43 6.38 -20.53
N LEU A 91 43.64 7.24 -19.87
CA LEU A 91 43.79 7.59 -18.46
C LEU A 91 43.70 6.37 -17.56
N VAL A 92 42.68 5.53 -17.73
CA VAL A 92 42.51 4.30 -16.93
C VAL A 92 43.66 3.32 -17.17
N ASN A 93 44.17 3.22 -18.40
CA ASN A 93 45.32 2.35 -18.71
C ASN A 93 46.62 2.86 -18.06
N LYS A 94 46.89 4.17 -18.12
CA LYS A 94 48.10 4.77 -17.52
C LYS A 94 48.03 4.90 -16.00
N HIS A 95 46.83 5.11 -15.45
CA HIS A 95 46.59 5.36 -14.04
C HIS A 95 45.42 4.50 -13.53
N PRO A 96 45.60 3.17 -13.46
CA PRO A 96 44.50 2.24 -13.15
C PRO A 96 43.91 2.44 -11.75
N ASN A 97 44.61 3.07 -10.82
CA ASN A 97 44.09 3.35 -9.47
C ASN A 97 43.48 4.75 -9.31
N TYR A 98 43.38 5.54 -10.39
CA TYR A 98 42.78 6.86 -10.33
C TYR A 98 41.24 6.77 -10.37
N LEU A 99 40.59 7.11 -9.25
CA LEU A 99 39.15 6.96 -9.03
C LEU A 99 38.28 7.60 -10.12
N TYR A 100 38.53 8.86 -10.47
CA TYR A 100 37.67 9.55 -11.45
C TYR A 100 37.76 8.94 -12.85
N GLY A 101 38.90 8.35 -13.23
CA GLY A 101 39.02 7.59 -14.48
C GLY A 101 38.11 6.36 -14.48
N ARG A 102 38.07 5.63 -13.36
CA ARG A 102 37.17 4.47 -13.16
C ARG A 102 35.70 4.87 -13.18
N ILE A 103 35.32 5.95 -12.48
CA ILE A 103 33.95 6.48 -12.45
C ILE A 103 33.50 6.89 -13.86
N ASN A 104 34.33 7.64 -14.59
CA ASN A 104 34.02 8.03 -15.96
C ASN A 104 33.85 6.82 -16.88
N LEU A 105 34.65 5.75 -16.69
CA LEU A 105 34.53 4.52 -17.48
C LEU A 105 33.26 3.73 -17.11
N ALA A 106 32.89 3.69 -15.82
CA ALA A 106 31.62 3.11 -15.39
C ALA A 106 30.42 3.85 -15.99
N HIS A 107 30.44 5.19 -15.99
CA HIS A 107 29.41 5.98 -16.68
C HIS A 107 29.34 5.70 -18.18
N GLN A 108 30.50 5.52 -18.83
CA GLN A 108 30.52 5.12 -20.23
C GLN A 108 29.85 3.76 -20.42
N TYR A 109 30.20 2.75 -19.62
CA TYR A 109 29.59 1.42 -19.70
C TYR A 109 28.08 1.46 -19.50
N LEU A 110 27.59 2.19 -18.50
CA LEU A 110 26.16 2.39 -18.27
C LEU A 110 25.48 3.05 -19.47
N SER A 111 26.08 4.08 -20.07
CA SER A 111 25.54 4.75 -21.26
C SER A 111 25.52 3.86 -22.51
N GLU A 112 26.41 2.86 -22.57
CA GLU A 112 26.48 1.86 -23.65
C GLU A 112 25.60 0.63 -23.36
N GLY A 113 24.90 0.58 -22.22
CA GLY A 113 24.10 -0.57 -21.79
C GLY A 113 24.92 -1.78 -21.31
N ARG A 114 26.23 -1.61 -21.08
CA ARG A 114 27.19 -2.65 -20.67
C ARG A 114 27.29 -2.72 -19.15
N VAL A 115 26.16 -2.93 -18.49
CA VAL A 115 26.01 -2.83 -17.03
C VAL A 115 26.92 -3.84 -16.29
N GLU A 116 27.13 -5.02 -16.88
CA GLU A 116 27.98 -6.11 -16.39
C GLU A 116 29.48 -5.77 -16.31
N GLU A 117 29.93 -4.72 -16.99
CA GLU A 117 31.31 -4.26 -16.95
C GLU A 117 31.60 -3.34 -15.74
N VAL A 118 30.57 -2.77 -15.12
CA VAL A 118 30.73 -1.82 -14.00
C VAL A 118 31.41 -2.45 -12.78
N PRO A 119 31.05 -3.66 -12.31
CA PRO A 119 31.75 -4.29 -11.19
C PRO A 119 33.22 -4.60 -11.49
N LYS A 120 33.59 -4.79 -12.76
CA LYS A 120 34.98 -5.04 -13.15
C LYS A 120 35.87 -3.81 -12.96
N ILE A 121 35.30 -2.60 -12.99
CA ILE A 121 36.05 -1.35 -12.83
C ILE A 121 35.88 -0.72 -11.44
N LEU A 122 34.67 -0.78 -10.85
CA LEU A 122 34.36 -0.24 -9.52
C LEU A 122 34.48 -1.27 -8.38
N GLY A 123 34.88 -2.49 -8.70
CA GLY A 123 34.97 -3.60 -7.75
C GLY A 123 33.66 -4.38 -7.66
N GLU A 124 33.77 -5.68 -7.32
CA GLU A 124 32.67 -6.65 -7.27
C GLU A 124 31.45 -6.14 -6.50
N TYR A 125 31.68 -5.45 -5.39
CA TYR A 125 30.63 -4.95 -4.50
C TYR A 125 30.18 -3.51 -4.78
N VAL A 126 30.81 -2.83 -5.74
CA VAL A 126 30.58 -1.40 -6.03
C VAL A 126 30.56 -0.59 -4.71
N GLU A 127 31.62 -0.77 -3.93
CA GLU A 127 31.79 -0.18 -2.60
C GLU A 127 33.18 0.47 -2.49
N LEU A 128 33.22 1.78 -2.25
CA LEU A 128 34.45 2.57 -2.29
C LEU A 128 35.53 2.07 -1.31
N GLY A 129 35.11 1.70 -0.10
CA GLY A 129 36.02 1.17 0.93
C GLY A 129 36.64 -0.18 0.57
N LYS A 130 35.92 -1.02 -0.19
CA LYS A 130 36.46 -2.29 -0.72
C LYS A 130 37.29 -2.10 -1.97
N LEU A 131 37.00 -1.06 -2.74
CA LEU A 131 37.79 -0.69 -3.92
C LEU A 131 39.20 -0.20 -3.53
N TYR A 132 39.32 0.52 -2.40
CA TYR A 132 40.60 0.96 -1.85
C TYR A 132 40.71 0.57 -0.36
N PRO A 133 40.96 -0.72 -0.05
CA PRO A 133 40.93 -1.24 1.33
C PRO A 133 41.99 -0.62 2.26
N GLU A 134 43.08 -0.14 1.68
CA GLU A 134 44.19 0.53 2.38
C GLU A 134 43.83 1.97 2.80
N ARG A 135 42.80 2.58 2.19
CA ARG A 135 42.40 3.95 2.50
C ARG A 135 41.36 3.95 3.62
N LYS A 136 41.64 4.71 4.69
CA LYS A 136 40.72 4.91 5.83
C LYS A 136 39.99 6.25 5.82
N ILE A 137 40.40 7.17 4.96
CA ILE A 137 39.81 8.50 4.81
C ILE A 137 39.59 8.76 3.32
N PHE A 138 38.40 9.22 2.97
CA PHE A 138 38.03 9.69 1.64
C PHE A 138 37.49 11.10 1.71
N HIS A 139 37.78 11.89 0.69
CA HIS A 139 37.18 13.21 0.56
C HIS A 139 35.70 13.11 0.19
N MET A 140 34.89 14.06 0.65
CA MET A 140 33.45 14.07 0.37
C MET A 140 33.13 14.03 -1.13
N ASP A 141 33.91 14.71 -1.98
CA ASP A 141 33.69 14.70 -3.43
C ASP A 141 33.98 13.32 -4.07
N GLU A 142 34.92 12.55 -3.51
CA GLU A 142 35.19 11.18 -3.95
C GLU A 142 33.99 10.29 -3.66
N VAL A 143 33.44 10.41 -2.44
CA VAL A 143 32.26 9.64 -2.01
C VAL A 143 31.04 10.04 -2.84
N MET A 144 30.76 11.33 -2.99
CA MET A 144 29.64 11.83 -3.80
C MET A 144 29.72 11.38 -5.26
N SER A 145 30.92 11.42 -5.86
CA SER A 145 31.11 10.99 -7.25
C SER A 145 30.97 9.48 -7.41
N PHE A 146 31.48 8.71 -6.45
CA PHE A 146 31.37 7.25 -6.46
C PHE A 146 29.92 6.81 -6.25
N ASP A 147 29.24 7.36 -5.24
CA ASP A 147 27.85 7.01 -4.93
C ASP A 147 26.92 7.39 -6.07
N SER A 148 27.14 8.51 -6.75
CA SER A 148 26.36 8.87 -7.94
C SER A 148 26.49 7.80 -9.05
N ALA A 149 27.69 7.25 -9.26
CA ALA A 149 27.87 6.15 -10.22
C ALA A 149 27.29 4.82 -9.72
N ALA A 150 27.37 4.57 -8.41
CA ALA A 150 26.80 3.38 -7.78
C ALA A 150 25.27 3.37 -7.84
N VAL A 151 24.60 4.50 -7.58
CA VAL A 151 23.14 4.63 -7.72
C VAL A 151 22.73 4.26 -9.14
N ARG A 152 23.37 4.84 -10.16
CA ARG A 152 23.07 4.51 -11.56
C ARG A 152 23.25 3.04 -11.90
N TYR A 153 24.28 2.42 -11.33
CA TYR A 153 24.49 0.99 -11.49
C TYR A 153 23.37 0.17 -10.84
N PHE A 154 23.05 0.44 -9.57
CA PHE A 154 22.01 -0.27 -8.85
C PHE A 154 20.63 -0.06 -9.46
N VAL A 155 20.34 1.15 -9.95
CA VAL A 155 19.15 1.44 -10.76
C VAL A 155 19.13 0.60 -12.03
N ALA A 156 20.25 0.50 -12.75
CA ALA A 156 20.33 -0.28 -13.98
C ALA A 156 20.18 -1.80 -13.77
N VAL A 157 20.57 -2.34 -12.61
CA VAL A 157 20.37 -3.75 -12.25
C VAL A 157 19.05 -4.01 -11.49
N GLY A 158 18.27 -2.96 -11.20
CA GLY A 158 16.98 -3.06 -10.50
C GLY A 158 17.08 -3.26 -8.98
N ASP A 159 18.24 -2.99 -8.37
CA ASP A 159 18.47 -3.13 -6.93
C ASP A 159 18.13 -1.82 -6.19
N ALA A 160 16.84 -1.64 -5.89
CA ALA A 160 16.34 -0.43 -5.23
C ALA A 160 16.92 -0.26 -3.82
N ASP A 161 17.10 -1.36 -3.07
CA ASP A 161 17.65 -1.34 -1.71
C ASP A 161 19.08 -0.78 -1.69
N GLN A 162 19.95 -1.24 -2.59
CA GLN A 162 21.31 -0.70 -2.67
C GLN A 162 21.34 0.74 -3.18
N ALA A 163 20.48 1.09 -4.15
CA ALA A 163 20.36 2.45 -4.66
C ALA A 163 19.92 3.43 -3.54
N GLU A 164 18.89 3.07 -2.75
CA GLU A 164 18.41 3.86 -1.62
C GLU A 164 19.50 4.09 -0.57
N ASN A 165 20.23 3.03 -0.20
CA ASN A 165 21.35 3.15 0.74
C ASN A 165 22.40 4.17 0.28
N ARG A 166 22.68 4.25 -1.03
CA ARG A 166 23.63 5.22 -1.60
C ARG A 166 23.04 6.63 -1.64
N VAL A 167 21.78 6.79 -2.05
CA VAL A 167 21.06 8.07 -2.01
C VAL A 167 21.04 8.65 -0.59
N GLU A 168 20.83 7.80 0.41
CA GLU A 168 20.81 8.22 1.81
C GLU A 168 22.18 8.74 2.29
N GLN A 169 23.26 8.08 1.86
CA GLN A 169 24.62 8.56 2.12
C GLN A 169 24.88 9.91 1.46
N MET A 170 24.49 10.07 0.18
CA MET A 170 24.61 11.34 -0.54
C MET A 170 23.82 12.45 0.15
N ARG A 171 22.60 12.16 0.66
CA ARG A 171 21.77 13.11 1.42
C ARG A 171 22.46 13.59 2.70
N LYS A 172 23.11 12.67 3.43
CA LYS A 172 23.88 12.99 4.65
C LYS A 172 25.10 13.87 4.38
N ILE A 173 25.74 13.72 3.22
CA ILE A 173 26.92 14.49 2.83
C ILE A 173 26.53 15.86 2.27
N SER A 174 25.59 15.90 1.31
CA SER A 174 25.13 17.12 0.66
C SER A 174 23.73 16.93 0.05
N GLY A 175 22.69 17.06 0.87
CA GLY A 175 21.29 16.94 0.45
C GLY A 175 20.88 17.86 -0.69
N ASP A 176 21.37 19.10 -0.67
CA ASP A 176 20.94 20.17 -1.57
C ASP A 176 21.67 20.12 -2.93
N SER A 177 22.60 19.16 -3.11
CA SER A 177 23.41 19.09 -4.33
C SER A 177 22.60 18.58 -5.52
N THR A 178 22.93 19.08 -6.71
CA THR A 178 22.35 18.58 -7.97
C THR A 178 22.55 17.08 -8.15
N ALA A 179 23.69 16.53 -7.69
CA ALA A 179 23.97 15.11 -7.79
C ALA A 179 23.02 14.28 -6.93
N THR A 180 22.74 14.72 -5.70
CA THR A 180 21.79 14.05 -4.80
C THR A 180 20.38 14.08 -5.38
N ARG A 181 19.94 15.23 -5.90
CA ARG A 181 18.61 15.34 -6.53
C ARG A 181 18.46 14.38 -7.71
N VAL A 182 19.45 14.32 -8.60
CA VAL A 182 19.43 13.40 -9.75
C VAL A 182 19.39 11.95 -9.30
N ALA A 183 20.17 11.58 -8.28
CA ALA A 183 20.17 10.22 -7.73
C ALA A 183 18.81 9.85 -7.09
N GLN A 184 18.16 10.82 -6.43
CA GLN A 184 16.80 10.64 -5.89
C GLN A 184 15.76 10.45 -7.00
N GLU A 185 15.86 11.21 -8.09
CA GLU A 185 14.97 11.09 -9.25
C GLU A 185 15.13 9.71 -9.92
N GLU A 186 16.38 9.27 -10.16
CA GLU A 186 16.66 7.95 -10.76
C GLU A 186 16.15 6.79 -9.87
N LEU A 187 16.31 6.89 -8.55
CA LEU A 187 15.75 5.91 -7.60
C LEU A 187 14.21 5.91 -7.63
N HIS A 188 13.60 7.09 -7.63
CA HIS A 188 12.14 7.22 -7.66
C HIS A 188 11.55 6.60 -8.92
N ASP A 189 12.18 6.82 -10.08
CA ASP A 189 11.76 6.22 -11.35
C ASP A 189 11.83 4.68 -11.30
N LEU A 190 12.87 4.11 -10.68
CA LEU A 190 12.96 2.65 -10.47
C LEU A 190 11.81 2.15 -9.59
N ILE A 191 11.58 2.80 -8.45
CA ILE A 191 10.52 2.40 -7.50
C ILE A 191 9.15 2.47 -8.18
N LEU A 192 8.86 3.53 -8.93
CA LEU A 192 7.61 3.66 -9.68
C LEU A 192 7.46 2.57 -10.73
N LYS A 193 8.55 2.23 -11.44
CA LYS A 193 8.55 1.19 -12.45
C LYS A 193 8.26 -0.18 -11.82
N GLN A 194 8.94 -0.51 -10.73
CA GLN A 194 8.73 -1.78 -10.02
C GLN A 194 7.33 -1.87 -9.42
N ALA A 195 6.83 -0.79 -8.80
CA ALA A 195 5.46 -0.74 -8.30
C ALA A 195 4.43 -0.92 -9.43
N ALA A 196 4.67 -0.34 -10.61
CA ALA A 196 3.80 -0.52 -11.76
C ALA A 196 3.82 -1.96 -12.31
N GLU A 197 4.99 -2.61 -12.32
CA GLU A 197 5.14 -4.03 -12.70
C GLU A 197 4.36 -4.93 -11.72
N VAL A 198 4.50 -4.71 -10.41
CA VAL A 198 3.75 -5.41 -9.35
C VAL A 198 2.24 -5.23 -9.52
N LEU A 199 1.77 -3.99 -9.65
CA LEU A 199 0.35 -3.71 -9.87
C LEU A 199 -0.20 -4.34 -11.15
N GLN A 200 0.62 -4.40 -12.21
CA GLN A 200 0.22 -5.00 -13.47
C GLN A 200 0.12 -6.54 -13.38
N ASP A 201 0.99 -7.17 -12.59
CA ASP A 201 0.92 -8.61 -12.31
C ASP A 201 -0.21 -8.95 -11.34
N GLU A 202 -0.46 -8.12 -10.33
CA GLU A 202 -1.60 -8.24 -9.40
C GLU A 202 -2.93 -8.14 -10.16
N ASN A 203 -3.14 -7.11 -10.98
CA ASN A 203 -4.37 -6.97 -11.79
C ASN A 203 -4.58 -8.11 -12.80
N GLN A 204 -3.52 -8.83 -13.21
CA GLN A 204 -3.65 -9.98 -14.10
C GLN A 204 -4.04 -11.27 -13.36
N ASN A 205 -3.67 -11.38 -12.09
CA ASN A 205 -3.90 -12.56 -11.25
C ASN A 205 -5.05 -12.38 -10.26
N GLU A 206 -5.59 -11.16 -10.14
CA GLU A 206 -6.76 -10.86 -9.32
C GLU A 206 -7.95 -11.67 -9.80
N ARG A 207 -8.55 -12.42 -8.88
CA ARG A 207 -9.73 -13.22 -9.12
C ARG A 207 -10.87 -12.65 -8.31
N THR A 208 -11.97 -12.37 -8.98
CA THR A 208 -13.22 -11.98 -8.35
C THR A 208 -14.30 -12.92 -8.89
N PRO A 209 -14.93 -13.73 -8.03
CA PRO A 209 -15.98 -14.65 -8.48
C PRO A 209 -17.20 -13.86 -8.94
N GLU A 210 -17.96 -14.43 -9.88
CA GLU A 210 -19.28 -13.89 -10.20
C GLU A 210 -20.19 -14.05 -8.97
N HIS A 211 -20.61 -12.94 -8.38
CA HIS A 211 -21.56 -12.95 -7.27
C HIS A 211 -22.97 -13.22 -7.79
N ILE A 212 -23.60 -14.25 -7.25
CA ILE A 212 -24.92 -14.72 -7.70
C ILE A 212 -25.89 -14.76 -6.55
N GLN A 213 -27.13 -14.36 -6.83
CA GLN A 213 -28.24 -14.61 -5.91
C GLN A 213 -28.48 -16.12 -5.81
N LYS A 214 -28.29 -16.68 -4.61
CA LYS A 214 -28.42 -18.13 -4.40
C LYS A 214 -29.84 -18.62 -4.22
N THR A 215 -30.65 -17.84 -3.51
CA THR A 215 -31.99 -18.25 -3.15
C THR A 215 -32.99 -17.22 -3.66
N ILE A 216 -33.98 -17.72 -4.38
CA ILE A 216 -35.08 -16.90 -4.88
C ILE A 216 -36.25 -17.03 -3.91
N HIS A 217 -36.61 -15.91 -3.29
CA HIS A 217 -37.73 -15.84 -2.36
C HIS A 217 -39.01 -15.39 -3.07
N PRO A 218 -40.17 -16.05 -2.84
CA PRO A 218 -41.43 -15.62 -3.41
C PRO A 218 -41.78 -14.19 -3.01
N GLN A 219 -42.01 -13.33 -4.00
CA GLN A 219 -42.27 -11.92 -3.78
C GLN A 219 -43.72 -11.66 -3.33
N ARG A 220 -43.87 -10.76 -2.35
CA ARG A 220 -45.11 -10.39 -1.68
C ARG A 220 -45.33 -8.88 -1.80
N LYS A 221 -46.59 -8.47 -1.63
CA LYS A 221 -46.99 -7.04 -1.66
C LYS A 221 -47.36 -6.48 -0.30
N THR A 222 -47.62 -7.35 0.66
CA THR A 222 -48.11 -6.97 1.99
C THR A 222 -47.13 -7.45 3.04
N LYS A 223 -46.92 -6.62 4.06
CA LYS A 223 -46.10 -6.96 5.22
C LYS A 223 -46.61 -8.22 5.94
N PRO A 224 -45.76 -8.93 6.70
CA PRO A 224 -46.17 -10.07 7.50
C PRO A 224 -47.08 -9.69 8.66
N ASP A 225 -47.85 -10.66 9.15
CA ASP A 225 -48.57 -10.52 10.41
C ASP A 225 -47.65 -10.82 11.61
N PHE A 226 -47.64 -9.91 12.58
CA PHE A 226 -46.84 -10.02 13.80
C PHE A 226 -47.72 -10.41 15.00
N ILE A 227 -47.14 -11.21 15.89
CA ILE A 227 -47.76 -11.57 17.17
C ILE A 227 -47.79 -10.34 18.08
N ASN A 228 -46.69 -9.59 18.10
CA ASN A 228 -46.53 -8.36 18.87
C ASN A 228 -46.66 -7.16 17.94
N LYS A 229 -47.69 -6.32 18.16
CA LYS A 229 -48.01 -5.21 17.26
C LYS A 229 -46.96 -4.10 17.29
N GLU A 230 -46.21 -4.00 18.38
CA GLU A 230 -45.14 -3.03 18.59
C GLU A 230 -44.00 -3.23 17.57
N VAL A 231 -43.82 -4.45 17.04
CA VAL A 231 -42.85 -4.73 15.96
C VAL A 231 -43.21 -4.00 14.66
N GLU A 232 -44.47 -3.63 14.46
CA GLU A 232 -44.88 -2.82 13.29
C GLU A 232 -44.26 -1.43 13.28
N GLU A 233 -43.80 -0.91 14.43
CA GLU A 233 -43.12 0.39 14.51
C GLU A 233 -41.80 0.40 13.72
N LEU A 234 -41.14 -0.76 13.55
CA LEU A 234 -39.88 -0.86 12.79
C LEU A 234 -40.04 -0.46 11.31
N TYR A 235 -41.25 -0.51 10.78
CA TYR A 235 -41.57 -0.14 9.39
C TYR A 235 -41.89 1.36 9.22
N LYS A 236 -41.88 2.14 10.30
CA LYS A 236 -42.33 3.54 10.28
C LYS A 236 -41.19 4.53 10.46
N TYR A 237 -40.02 4.06 10.85
CA TYR A 237 -38.90 4.88 11.25
C TYR A 237 -37.60 4.37 10.63
N ASP A 238 -36.68 5.31 10.42
CA ASP A 238 -35.27 5.04 10.22
C ASP A 238 -34.59 4.93 11.60
N PHE A 239 -33.27 5.09 11.64
CA PHE A 239 -32.50 5.10 12.88
C PHE A 239 -32.92 6.18 13.89
N ARG A 240 -33.80 7.12 13.54
CA ARG A 240 -34.42 8.09 14.47
C ARG A 240 -35.61 7.52 15.25
N ILE A 241 -35.88 6.23 15.16
CA ILE A 241 -36.83 5.52 16.04
C ILE A 241 -36.51 5.82 17.53
N SER A 242 -37.55 6.02 18.33
CA SER A 242 -37.35 6.48 19.71
C SER A 242 -36.74 5.38 20.60
N PRO A 243 -35.81 5.70 21.51
CA PRO A 243 -35.31 4.74 22.49
C PRO A 243 -36.40 4.09 23.35
N ALA A 244 -37.52 4.79 23.56
CA ALA A 244 -38.67 4.24 24.27
C ALA A 244 -39.35 3.11 23.49
N THR A 245 -39.51 3.28 22.17
CA THR A 245 -40.06 2.26 21.27
C THR A 245 -39.16 1.03 21.21
N LEU A 246 -37.84 1.22 21.07
CA LEU A 246 -36.89 0.10 21.07
C LEU A 246 -36.95 -0.67 22.40
N LYS A 247 -37.01 0.04 23.52
CA LYS A 247 -37.14 -0.57 24.86
C LYS A 247 -38.46 -1.31 25.03
N GLU A 248 -39.55 -0.79 24.48
CA GLU A 248 -40.86 -1.45 24.50
C GLU A 248 -40.78 -2.79 23.74
N ILE A 249 -40.24 -2.80 22.52
CA ILE A 249 -40.04 -4.02 21.73
C ILE A 249 -39.15 -5.03 22.47
N LEU A 250 -38.02 -4.58 23.03
CA LEU A 250 -37.10 -5.44 23.79
C LEU A 250 -37.71 -5.98 25.10
N SER A 251 -38.79 -5.38 25.61
CA SER A 251 -39.48 -5.82 26.83
C SER A 251 -40.57 -6.88 26.59
N LEU A 252 -40.89 -7.16 25.32
CA LEU A 252 -41.87 -8.18 24.92
C LEU A 252 -41.42 -9.61 25.28
N PRO A 253 -42.33 -10.60 25.30
CA PRO A 253 -41.96 -11.98 25.52
C PRO A 253 -40.92 -12.46 24.50
N ARG A 254 -39.75 -12.90 25.00
CA ARG A 254 -38.57 -13.24 24.19
C ARG A 254 -38.88 -14.09 22.96
N GLU A 255 -39.59 -15.21 23.15
CA GLU A 255 -39.91 -16.15 22.06
C GLU A 255 -40.77 -15.50 20.97
N SER A 256 -41.79 -14.73 21.34
CA SER A 256 -42.67 -14.10 20.35
C SER A 256 -41.98 -12.95 19.63
N VAL A 257 -41.18 -12.13 20.33
CA VAL A 257 -40.47 -11.01 19.69
C VAL A 257 -39.36 -11.51 18.77
N ILE A 258 -38.58 -12.53 19.15
CA ILE A 258 -37.59 -13.12 18.25
C ILE A 258 -38.28 -13.72 17.01
N SER A 259 -39.40 -14.43 17.20
CA SER A 259 -40.16 -14.97 16.07
C SER A 259 -40.63 -13.89 15.11
N ASP A 260 -41.13 -12.76 15.62
CA ASP A 260 -41.56 -11.65 14.76
C ASP A 260 -40.38 -10.92 14.11
N LEU A 261 -39.29 -10.66 14.82
CA LEU A 261 -38.09 -10.03 14.25
C LEU A 261 -37.45 -10.87 13.14
N ARG A 262 -37.45 -12.20 13.26
CA ARG A 262 -37.03 -13.10 12.17
C ARG A 262 -37.92 -12.97 10.93
N LYS A 263 -39.24 -12.78 11.11
CA LYS A 263 -40.13 -12.46 9.98
C LYS A 263 -39.80 -11.11 9.36
N VAL A 264 -39.42 -10.10 10.17
CA VAL A 264 -39.00 -8.79 9.66
C VAL A 264 -37.74 -8.91 8.79
N LEU A 265 -36.75 -9.70 9.20
CA LEU A 265 -35.59 -10.03 8.35
C LEU A 265 -36.01 -10.73 7.06
N THR A 266 -36.83 -11.77 7.17
CA THR A 266 -37.32 -12.54 6.01
C THR A 266 -38.10 -11.66 5.03
N ASP A 267 -38.83 -10.68 5.53
CA ASP A 267 -39.61 -9.74 4.73
C ASP A 267 -38.74 -8.85 3.83
N SER A 268 -37.47 -8.62 4.18
CA SER A 268 -36.50 -7.94 3.30
C SER A 268 -36.24 -8.72 2.01
N LEU A 269 -36.31 -10.05 2.08
CA LEU A 269 -36.17 -10.97 0.95
C LEU A 269 -37.50 -11.09 0.17
N GLU A 270 -38.60 -11.29 0.91
CA GLU A 270 -39.92 -11.55 0.33
C GLU A 270 -40.60 -10.30 -0.24
N ARG A 271 -40.16 -9.09 0.10
CA ARG A 271 -40.71 -7.83 -0.47
C ARG A 271 -39.66 -6.98 -1.17
N TYR A 272 -38.52 -7.57 -1.54
CA TYR A 272 -37.47 -6.85 -2.26
C TYR A 272 -37.98 -6.16 -3.53
N ASP A 273 -38.71 -6.87 -4.40
CA ASP A 273 -39.24 -6.31 -5.65
C ASP A 273 -40.27 -5.20 -5.37
N TYR A 274 -41.08 -5.37 -4.32
CA TYR A 274 -42.06 -4.35 -3.90
C TYR A 274 -41.36 -3.03 -3.55
N PHE A 275 -40.26 -3.08 -2.80
CA PHE A 275 -39.52 -1.88 -2.41
C PHE A 275 -38.60 -1.34 -3.51
N LYS A 276 -38.06 -2.22 -4.36
CA LYS A 276 -37.19 -1.83 -5.48
C LYS A 276 -37.94 -1.10 -6.61
N ASP A 277 -39.16 -1.55 -6.94
CA ASP A 277 -39.91 -1.06 -8.10
C ASP A 277 -40.87 0.11 -7.78
N GLU A 278 -41.32 0.27 -6.52
CA GLU A 278 -42.20 1.38 -6.14
C GLU A 278 -41.38 2.67 -5.88
N VAL A 279 -41.39 3.59 -6.85
CA VAL A 279 -40.68 4.91 -6.90
C VAL A 279 -41.05 5.88 -5.74
N LYS A 280 -41.76 5.44 -4.70
CA LYS A 280 -42.06 6.21 -3.48
C LYS A 280 -41.34 5.63 -2.27
N ILE A 281 -40.04 5.43 -2.39
CA ILE A 281 -39.17 5.07 -1.27
C ILE A 281 -39.09 6.28 -0.34
N GLU A 282 -39.87 6.28 0.73
CA GLU A 282 -39.62 7.17 1.87
C GLU A 282 -38.43 6.59 2.64
N THR A 283 -37.27 7.23 2.51
CA THR A 283 -36.01 6.81 3.16
C THR A 283 -36.18 6.55 4.66
N SER A 284 -37.11 7.27 5.30
CA SER A 284 -37.47 7.13 6.72
C SER A 284 -38.20 5.84 7.10
N THR A 285 -38.44 4.90 6.18
CA THR A 285 -39.22 3.66 6.45
C THR A 285 -38.54 2.37 5.98
N HIS A 286 -37.36 2.46 5.35
CA HIS A 286 -36.68 1.34 4.69
C HIS A 286 -35.58 0.69 5.53
N THR A 287 -35.46 1.07 6.81
CA THR A 287 -34.44 0.59 7.74
C THR A 287 -34.87 -0.66 8.52
N PHE A 288 -36.11 -1.13 8.33
CA PHE A 288 -36.67 -2.24 9.11
C PHE A 288 -35.82 -3.53 9.15
N PRO A 289 -35.09 -3.95 8.09
CA PRO A 289 -34.24 -5.15 8.19
C PRO A 289 -33.05 -4.91 9.13
N LEU A 290 -32.45 -3.72 9.07
CA LEU A 290 -31.33 -3.35 9.93
C LEU A 290 -31.76 -3.21 11.39
N HIS A 291 -32.95 -2.65 11.65
CA HIS A 291 -33.53 -2.67 12.99
C HIS A 291 -33.73 -4.09 13.52
N ALA A 292 -34.29 -4.98 12.72
CA ALA A 292 -34.51 -6.36 13.12
C ALA A 292 -33.19 -7.08 13.43
N MET A 293 -32.18 -6.91 12.58
CA MET A 293 -30.84 -7.46 12.81
C MET A 293 -30.25 -6.96 14.14
N LEU A 294 -30.22 -5.64 14.37
CA LEU A 294 -29.67 -5.05 15.59
C LEU A 294 -30.42 -5.51 16.86
N LEU A 295 -31.74 -5.62 16.80
CA LEU A 295 -32.54 -6.08 17.94
C LEU A 295 -32.36 -7.58 18.20
N LEU A 296 -32.23 -8.41 17.16
CA LEU A 296 -31.88 -9.83 17.29
C LEU A 296 -30.49 -10.01 17.91
N THR A 297 -29.54 -9.15 17.53
CA THR A 297 -28.20 -9.08 18.12
C THR A 297 -28.25 -8.70 19.60
N GLU A 298 -28.97 -7.63 19.98
CA GLU A 298 -29.17 -7.24 21.39
C GLU A 298 -29.80 -8.37 22.21
N LEU A 299 -30.79 -9.07 21.62
CA LEU A 299 -31.45 -10.22 22.23
C LEU A 299 -30.56 -11.46 22.25
N LYS A 300 -29.41 -11.49 21.56
CA LYS A 300 -28.53 -12.67 21.43
C LYS A 300 -29.29 -13.89 20.90
N ALA A 301 -30.12 -13.68 19.88
CA ALA A 301 -31.02 -14.68 19.31
C ALA A 301 -30.29 -15.59 18.30
N GLU A 302 -29.41 -16.48 18.79
CA GLU A 302 -28.58 -17.37 17.97
C GLU A 302 -29.39 -18.20 16.95
N GLU A 303 -30.67 -18.47 17.22
CA GLU A 303 -31.62 -19.12 16.32
C GLU A 303 -31.97 -18.32 15.05
N ALA A 304 -31.60 -17.03 14.98
CA ALA A 304 -31.82 -16.16 13.83
C ALA A 304 -30.61 -16.08 12.87
N LEU A 305 -29.53 -16.81 13.15
CA LEU A 305 -28.34 -16.83 12.31
C LEU A 305 -28.65 -17.29 10.87
N ASP A 306 -29.57 -18.24 10.72
CA ASP A 306 -29.90 -18.78 9.39
C ASP A 306 -30.56 -17.72 8.50
N GLU A 307 -31.46 -16.89 9.03
CA GLU A 307 -32.03 -15.74 8.31
C GLU A 307 -30.98 -14.69 7.96
N LEU A 308 -30.04 -14.41 8.86
CA LEU A 308 -28.95 -13.45 8.58
C LEU A 308 -28.05 -13.97 7.45
N LEU A 309 -27.61 -15.22 7.52
CA LEU A 309 -26.81 -15.81 6.44
C LEU A 309 -27.58 -15.87 5.12
N GLU A 310 -28.90 -16.05 5.18
CA GLU A 310 -29.75 -16.03 3.98
C GLU A 310 -29.84 -14.66 3.30
N ILE A 311 -29.86 -13.58 4.10
CA ILE A 311 -29.70 -12.21 3.62
C ILE A 311 -28.33 -12.00 2.99
N LEU A 312 -27.27 -12.45 3.66
CA LEU A 312 -25.89 -12.35 3.17
C LEU A 312 -25.58 -13.26 1.96
N ARG A 313 -26.48 -14.18 1.59
CA ARG A 313 -26.40 -14.99 0.34
C ARG A 313 -26.97 -14.30 -0.89
N GLN A 314 -27.62 -13.15 -0.73
CA GLN A 314 -28.17 -12.41 -1.86
C GLN A 314 -27.05 -11.66 -2.61
N ASP A 315 -27.35 -11.23 -3.83
CA ASP A 315 -26.37 -10.54 -4.67
C ASP A 315 -26.01 -9.14 -4.14
N SER A 316 -24.94 -8.56 -4.70
CA SER A 316 -24.46 -7.23 -4.33
C SER A 316 -25.51 -6.13 -4.51
N THR A 317 -26.43 -6.26 -5.47
CA THR A 317 -27.49 -5.27 -5.70
C THR A 317 -28.53 -5.30 -4.57
N PHE A 318 -28.84 -6.48 -4.05
CA PHE A 318 -29.69 -6.64 -2.88
C PHE A 318 -29.00 -6.10 -1.61
N LEU A 319 -27.74 -6.46 -1.39
CA LEU A 319 -26.99 -6.03 -0.21
C LEU A 319 -26.78 -4.52 -0.20
N GLU A 320 -26.38 -3.92 -1.32
CA GLU A 320 -26.25 -2.47 -1.48
C GLU A 320 -27.58 -1.75 -1.24
N PHE A 321 -28.71 -2.33 -1.68
CA PHE A 321 -30.03 -1.73 -1.47
C PHE A 321 -30.40 -1.63 0.01
N TRP A 322 -30.18 -2.69 0.79
CA TRP A 322 -30.61 -2.73 2.20
C TRP A 322 -29.59 -2.18 3.18
N PHE A 323 -28.30 -2.41 2.94
CA PHE A 323 -27.23 -2.04 3.86
C PHE A 323 -26.51 -0.77 3.42
N ALA A 324 -26.39 -0.53 2.11
CA ALA A 324 -25.52 0.50 1.56
C ALA A 324 -24.11 0.42 2.21
N GLU A 325 -23.58 1.55 2.68
CA GLU A 325 -22.28 1.63 3.36
C GLU A 325 -22.24 0.90 4.73
N LEU A 326 -23.39 0.51 5.29
CA LEU A 326 -23.46 -0.18 6.59
C LEU A 326 -23.14 -1.67 6.50
N ILE A 327 -22.96 -2.20 5.28
CA ILE A 327 -22.62 -3.61 5.06
C ILE A 327 -21.27 -3.96 5.67
N THR A 328 -20.32 -3.03 5.73
CA THR A 328 -18.95 -3.27 6.25
C THR A 328 -18.83 -3.11 7.77
N GLN A 329 -19.96 -3.07 8.50
CA GLN A 329 -19.98 -2.74 9.93
C GLN A 329 -21.02 -3.56 10.71
N LEU A 330 -22.30 -3.43 10.34
CA LEU A 330 -23.39 -3.99 11.15
C LEU A 330 -23.47 -5.53 11.10
N PRO A 331 -23.25 -6.19 9.95
CA PRO A 331 -23.28 -7.65 9.88
C PRO A 331 -22.22 -8.31 10.76
N ALA A 332 -20.98 -7.80 10.84
CA ALA A 332 -19.95 -8.38 11.69
C ALA A 332 -20.38 -8.51 13.17
N PHE A 333 -21.03 -7.48 13.75
CA PHE A 333 -21.58 -7.55 15.11
C PHE A 333 -22.64 -8.65 15.26
N ALA A 334 -23.54 -8.75 14.28
CA ALA A 334 -24.57 -9.77 14.30
C ALA A 334 -23.98 -11.17 14.12
N ILE A 335 -22.99 -11.35 13.24
CA ILE A 335 -22.29 -12.62 13.05
C ILE A 335 -21.56 -13.04 14.32
N GLU A 336 -20.83 -12.13 14.95
CA GLU A 336 -20.15 -12.40 16.22
C GLU A 336 -21.14 -12.95 17.25
N ILE A 337 -22.24 -12.23 17.49
CA ILE A 337 -23.16 -12.55 18.60
C ILE A 337 -24.09 -13.72 18.28
N LEU A 338 -24.68 -13.77 17.08
CA LEU A 338 -25.62 -14.83 16.70
C LEU A 338 -24.89 -16.12 16.29
N GLY A 339 -23.67 -15.98 15.75
CA GLY A 339 -22.84 -17.07 15.24
C GLY A 339 -21.86 -17.67 16.24
N ARG A 340 -21.61 -17.03 17.40
CA ARG A 340 -20.57 -17.45 18.36
C ARG A 340 -20.53 -18.93 18.71
N ARG A 341 -21.67 -19.62 18.80
CA ARG A 341 -21.76 -21.06 19.13
C ARG A 341 -22.07 -21.96 17.93
N GLN A 342 -21.97 -21.42 16.73
CA GLN A 342 -22.36 -22.08 15.48
C GLN A 342 -21.30 -21.86 14.38
N LEU A 343 -20.01 -21.88 14.75
CA LEU A 343 -18.89 -21.62 13.83
C LEU A 343 -18.89 -22.54 12.59
N ASP A 344 -19.42 -23.76 12.69
CA ASP A 344 -19.56 -24.68 11.56
C ASP A 344 -20.50 -24.15 10.48
N LYS A 345 -21.55 -23.41 10.86
CA LYS A 345 -22.47 -22.77 9.89
C LYS A 345 -21.76 -21.61 9.18
N LEU A 346 -21.01 -20.79 9.93
CA LEU A 346 -20.20 -19.71 9.36
C LEU A 346 -19.13 -20.25 8.41
N LYS A 347 -18.48 -21.36 8.80
CA LYS A 347 -17.50 -22.07 7.96
C LYS A 347 -18.12 -22.57 6.66
N SER A 348 -19.28 -23.21 6.76
CA SER A 348 -20.03 -23.70 5.59
C SER A 348 -20.41 -22.56 4.64
N TYR A 349 -20.77 -21.40 5.17
CA TYR A 349 -21.02 -20.20 4.38
C TYR A 349 -19.76 -19.66 3.68
N MET A 350 -18.57 -19.78 4.26
CA MET A 350 -17.33 -19.40 3.59
C MET A 350 -16.99 -20.32 2.40
N PHE A 351 -17.37 -21.59 2.47
CA PHE A 351 -17.07 -22.62 1.44
C PHE A 351 -17.97 -22.56 0.21
N GLU A 352 -19.02 -21.76 0.32
CA GLU A 352 -20.07 -21.58 -0.64
C GLU A 352 -19.59 -20.67 -1.81
N GLU A 353 -19.73 -21.13 -3.07
CA GLU A 353 -19.36 -20.36 -4.27
C GLU A 353 -20.26 -19.13 -4.48
N GLY A 354 -19.74 -18.04 -5.06
CA GLY A 354 -20.57 -16.93 -5.56
C GLY A 354 -21.32 -16.09 -4.52
N ASN A 355 -21.02 -16.23 -3.22
CA ASN A 355 -21.43 -15.19 -2.25
C ASN A 355 -20.62 -13.91 -2.49
N ASP A 356 -21.19 -12.78 -2.07
CA ASP A 356 -20.56 -11.47 -2.16
C ASP A 356 -19.25 -11.39 -1.34
N THR A 357 -18.23 -10.70 -1.88
CA THR A 357 -16.92 -10.52 -1.25
C THR A 357 -17.04 -9.90 0.14
N ILE A 358 -17.82 -8.81 0.24
CA ILE A 358 -17.98 -8.06 1.49
C ILE A 358 -18.81 -8.87 2.48
N ALA A 359 -19.85 -9.56 2.03
CA ALA A 359 -20.62 -10.44 2.90
C ALA A 359 -19.75 -11.55 3.54
N LYS A 360 -18.81 -12.13 2.79
CA LYS A 360 -17.83 -13.10 3.33
C LYS A 360 -16.79 -12.43 4.23
N SER A 361 -16.35 -11.21 3.93
CA SER A 361 -15.41 -10.49 4.81
C SER A 361 -16.06 -10.16 6.15
N GLU A 362 -17.34 -9.79 6.19
CA GLU A 362 -18.06 -9.55 7.44
C GLU A 362 -18.19 -10.81 8.30
N VAL A 363 -18.32 -11.98 7.67
CA VAL A 363 -18.27 -13.26 8.40
C VAL A 363 -16.90 -13.48 9.01
N SER A 364 -15.83 -13.16 8.28
CA SER A 364 -14.45 -13.23 8.77
C SER A 364 -14.23 -12.30 9.97
N VAL A 365 -14.60 -11.02 9.85
CA VAL A 365 -14.52 -10.01 10.92
C VAL A 365 -15.33 -10.45 12.14
N GLY A 366 -16.58 -10.88 11.93
CA GLY A 366 -17.43 -11.36 13.02
C GLY A 366 -16.84 -12.57 13.77
N VAL A 367 -16.16 -13.48 13.06
CA VAL A 367 -15.44 -14.61 13.68
C VAL A 367 -14.18 -14.14 14.41
N ALA A 368 -13.43 -13.19 13.87
CA ALA A 368 -12.27 -12.59 14.54
C ALA A 368 -12.68 -11.88 15.84
N ASN A 369 -13.80 -11.15 15.83
CA ASN A 369 -14.37 -10.47 17.00
C ASN A 369 -14.67 -11.43 18.16
N ILE A 370 -15.01 -12.69 17.88
CA ILE A 370 -15.17 -13.71 18.92
C ILE A 370 -13.87 -13.92 19.69
N ALA A 371 -12.71 -13.97 19.02
CA ALA A 371 -11.42 -14.15 19.69
C ALA A 371 -11.01 -12.90 20.49
N TRP A 372 -11.44 -11.72 20.06
CA TRP A 372 -11.17 -10.47 20.76
C TRP A 372 -12.02 -10.32 22.03
N ASN A 373 -13.31 -10.59 21.94
CA ASN A 373 -14.25 -10.47 23.06
C ASN A 373 -14.23 -11.70 23.99
N PHE A 374 -13.77 -12.85 23.49
CA PHE A 374 -13.59 -14.10 24.23
C PHE A 374 -12.19 -14.68 24.00
N PRO A 375 -11.12 -14.09 24.58
CA PRO A 375 -9.73 -14.50 24.35
C PRO A 375 -9.43 -15.97 24.63
N GLU A 376 -10.21 -16.62 25.52
CA GLU A 376 -10.11 -18.06 25.79
C GLU A 376 -10.50 -18.94 24.61
N ARG A 377 -11.23 -18.40 23.63
CA ARG A 377 -11.65 -19.09 22.40
C ARG A 377 -10.76 -18.78 21.20
N LYS A 378 -9.67 -18.03 21.39
CA LYS A 378 -8.77 -17.64 20.32
C LYS A 378 -8.26 -18.83 19.52
N ASP A 379 -7.85 -19.92 20.18
CA ASP A 379 -7.34 -21.10 19.48
C ASP A 379 -8.41 -21.75 18.59
N GLU A 380 -9.67 -21.80 19.05
CA GLU A 380 -10.81 -22.31 18.26
C GLU A 380 -11.05 -21.44 17.00
N VAL A 381 -10.96 -20.11 17.14
CA VAL A 381 -11.08 -19.18 16.01
C VAL A 381 -9.91 -19.31 15.04
N VAL A 382 -8.68 -19.48 15.54
CA VAL A 382 -7.50 -19.72 14.69
C VAL A 382 -7.65 -21.03 13.92
N ASP A 383 -8.15 -22.08 14.55
CA ASP A 383 -8.44 -23.36 13.88
C ASP A 383 -9.54 -23.21 12.82
N TRP A 384 -10.55 -22.36 13.07
CA TRP A 384 -11.57 -22.03 12.06
C TRP A 384 -10.96 -21.35 10.84
N PHE A 385 -10.06 -20.38 11.03
CA PHE A 385 -9.35 -19.73 9.92
C PHE A 385 -8.43 -20.72 9.19
N GLU A 386 -7.76 -21.61 9.92
CA GLU A 386 -6.96 -22.68 9.32
C GLU A 386 -7.78 -23.54 8.36
N ASP A 387 -8.97 -23.97 8.77
CA ASP A 387 -9.88 -24.75 7.93
C ASP A 387 -10.32 -23.97 6.69
N VAL A 388 -10.64 -22.68 6.83
CA VAL A 388 -11.03 -21.81 5.70
C VAL A 388 -9.91 -21.64 4.70
N LEU A 389 -8.70 -21.31 5.16
CA LEU A 389 -7.56 -21.12 4.28
C LEU A 389 -7.14 -22.43 3.60
N ASN A 390 -7.20 -23.57 4.31
CA ASN A 390 -6.93 -24.87 3.69
C ASN A 390 -7.97 -25.20 2.61
N TYR A 391 -9.26 -24.97 2.86
CA TYR A 391 -10.30 -25.20 1.86
C TYR A 391 -10.10 -24.32 0.61
N PHE A 392 -9.78 -23.04 0.78
CA PHE A 392 -9.46 -22.16 -0.35
C PHE A 392 -8.20 -22.61 -1.09
N TYR A 393 -7.14 -23.01 -0.40
CA TYR A 393 -5.95 -23.52 -1.05
C TYR A 393 -6.19 -24.82 -1.84
N GLU A 394 -6.95 -25.76 -1.28
CA GLU A 394 -7.32 -27.02 -1.94
C GLU A 394 -8.17 -26.78 -3.19
N ASN A 395 -9.01 -25.75 -3.17
CA ASN A 395 -9.91 -25.35 -4.25
C ASN A 395 -9.41 -24.12 -5.02
N ARG A 396 -8.11 -23.81 -4.97
CA ARG A 396 -7.52 -22.58 -5.55
C ARG A 396 -7.70 -22.40 -7.06
N GLU A 397 -8.11 -23.45 -7.76
CA GLU A 397 -8.42 -23.42 -9.20
C GLU A 397 -9.91 -23.15 -9.50
N ASN A 398 -10.74 -22.99 -8.46
CA ASN A 398 -12.17 -22.72 -8.60
C ASN A 398 -12.44 -21.21 -8.58
N ASP A 399 -12.50 -20.60 -9.76
CA ASP A 399 -12.71 -19.16 -9.92
C ASP A 399 -14.10 -18.66 -9.46
N LYS A 400 -15.04 -19.57 -9.12
CA LYS A 400 -16.32 -19.20 -8.50
C LYS A 400 -16.27 -19.11 -6.98
N LEU A 401 -15.21 -19.65 -6.39
CA LEU A 401 -14.97 -19.67 -4.95
C LEU A 401 -13.89 -18.68 -4.55
N ILE A 402 -12.80 -18.67 -5.31
CA ILE A 402 -11.57 -17.95 -4.97
C ILE A 402 -11.73 -16.49 -5.33
N ASP A 403 -11.53 -15.66 -4.31
CA ASP A 403 -11.59 -14.23 -4.37
C ASP A 403 -10.32 -13.67 -3.73
N SER A 404 -9.48 -13.03 -4.55
CA SER A 404 -8.18 -12.53 -4.09
C SER A 404 -8.32 -11.43 -3.05
N GLN A 405 -9.36 -10.58 -3.17
CA GLN A 405 -9.62 -9.50 -2.22
C GLN A 405 -10.10 -10.06 -0.89
N LEU A 406 -11.05 -11.01 -0.92
CA LEU A 406 -11.51 -11.70 0.29
C LEU A 406 -10.36 -12.35 1.04
N ILE A 407 -9.47 -13.06 0.33
CA ILE A 407 -8.31 -13.69 0.96
C ILE A 407 -7.43 -12.60 1.59
N GLY A 408 -7.19 -11.48 0.90
CA GLY A 408 -6.48 -10.32 1.46
C GLY A 408 -7.10 -9.82 2.78
N TYR A 409 -8.42 -9.63 2.83
CA TYR A 409 -9.14 -9.22 4.04
C TYR A 409 -9.04 -10.24 5.17
N ILE A 410 -9.20 -11.53 4.88
CA ILE A 410 -9.02 -12.61 5.88
C ILE A 410 -7.60 -12.58 6.46
N LEU A 411 -6.58 -12.37 5.61
CA LEU A 411 -5.20 -12.29 6.07
C LEU A 411 -4.97 -11.07 6.99
N TRP A 412 -5.68 -9.97 6.76
CA TRP A 412 -5.67 -8.80 7.65
C TRP A 412 -6.25 -9.13 9.03
N ASP A 413 -7.41 -9.79 9.09
CA ASP A 413 -8.01 -10.23 10.36
C ASP A 413 -7.04 -11.16 11.14
N ILE A 414 -6.32 -12.03 10.43
CA ILE A 414 -5.31 -12.92 11.01
C ILE A 414 -4.11 -12.15 11.58
N VAL A 415 -3.70 -11.05 10.93
CA VAL A 415 -2.65 -10.15 11.43
C VAL A 415 -3.07 -9.50 12.74
N GLU A 416 -4.30 -8.99 12.81
CA GLU A 416 -4.87 -8.41 14.02
C GLU A 416 -4.91 -9.43 15.16
N LEU A 417 -5.33 -10.66 14.87
CA LEU A 417 -5.31 -11.78 15.81
C LEU A 417 -3.89 -12.26 16.16
N ARG A 418 -2.84 -11.86 15.42
CA ARG A 418 -1.46 -12.36 15.57
C ARG A 418 -1.39 -13.90 15.51
N ALA A 419 -2.17 -14.50 14.63
CA ALA A 419 -2.32 -15.96 14.53
C ALA A 419 -1.16 -16.60 13.75
N THR A 420 0.05 -16.53 14.32
CA THR A 420 1.30 -17.05 13.73
C THR A 420 1.28 -18.53 13.35
N LYS A 421 0.38 -19.33 13.94
CA LYS A 421 0.15 -20.74 13.57
C LYS A 421 -0.18 -20.90 12.08
N LEU A 422 -0.85 -19.92 11.48
CA LEU A 422 -1.37 -19.99 10.11
C LEU A 422 -0.33 -19.67 9.02
N GLU A 423 0.86 -19.19 9.39
CA GLU A 423 1.90 -18.79 8.43
C GLU A 423 2.20 -19.85 7.34
N PRO A 424 2.27 -21.17 7.64
CA PRO A 424 2.56 -22.18 6.62
C PRO A 424 1.49 -22.34 5.53
N ILE A 425 0.20 -22.18 5.85
CA ILE A 425 -0.86 -22.22 4.83
C ILE A 425 -0.92 -20.91 4.06
N ILE A 426 -0.61 -19.80 4.71
CA ILE A 426 -0.59 -18.47 4.08
C ILE A 426 0.56 -18.37 3.07
N GLU A 427 1.74 -18.89 3.39
CA GLU A 427 2.87 -18.99 2.43
C GLU A 427 2.43 -19.69 1.14
N LYS A 428 1.72 -20.81 1.25
CA LYS A 428 1.18 -21.54 0.09
C LYS A 428 0.17 -20.73 -0.72
N LEU A 429 -0.65 -19.91 -0.07
CA LEU A 429 -1.61 -19.03 -0.77
C LEU A 429 -0.87 -17.97 -1.58
N TYR A 430 0.17 -17.33 -1.01
CA TYR A 430 1.05 -16.41 -1.74
C TYR A 430 1.74 -17.10 -2.92
N GLU A 431 2.30 -18.30 -2.72
CA GLU A 431 2.93 -19.08 -3.79
C GLU A 431 1.95 -19.43 -4.92
N SER A 432 0.66 -19.60 -4.59
CA SER A 432 -0.40 -19.85 -5.57
C SER A 432 -0.96 -18.60 -6.25
N GLN A 433 -0.48 -17.40 -5.90
CA GLN A 433 -0.89 -16.12 -6.49
C GLN A 433 -2.40 -15.83 -6.39
N VAL A 434 -3.04 -16.28 -5.29
CA VAL A 434 -4.47 -16.04 -5.01
C VAL A 434 -4.69 -14.96 -3.95
N VAL A 435 -3.64 -14.25 -3.52
CA VAL A 435 -3.72 -13.18 -2.52
C VAL A 435 -3.64 -11.84 -3.22
N ASP A 436 -4.57 -10.94 -2.95
CA ASP A 436 -4.43 -9.53 -3.33
C ASP A 436 -3.44 -8.84 -2.38
N GLN A 437 -2.22 -8.62 -2.87
CA GLN A 437 -1.13 -8.01 -2.10
C GLN A 437 -1.29 -6.49 -1.97
N SER A 438 -2.22 -5.85 -2.70
CA SER A 438 -2.52 -4.43 -2.52
C SER A 438 -3.23 -4.15 -1.19
N ILE A 439 -3.93 -5.15 -0.65
CA ILE A 439 -4.64 -5.08 0.64
C ILE A 439 -3.69 -5.33 1.80
N VAL A 440 -2.87 -6.38 1.71
CA VAL A 440 -2.15 -6.94 2.86
C VAL A 440 -0.61 -6.95 2.70
N GLY A 441 -0.11 -6.44 1.57
CA GLY A 441 1.31 -6.41 1.23
C GLY A 441 1.84 -7.75 0.75
N ASP A 442 3.08 -7.73 0.27
CA ASP A 442 3.81 -8.95 -0.09
C ASP A 442 4.04 -9.86 1.13
N PHE A 443 4.43 -11.12 0.90
CA PHE A 443 4.61 -12.08 2.01
C PHE A 443 5.65 -11.62 3.05
N LYS A 444 6.66 -10.86 2.63
CA LYS A 444 7.70 -10.33 3.54
C LYS A 444 7.12 -9.23 4.44
N GLN A 445 6.29 -8.35 3.89
CA GLN A 445 5.58 -7.31 4.62
C GLN A 445 4.54 -7.93 5.55
N TYR A 446 3.72 -8.85 5.05
CA TYR A 446 2.75 -9.61 5.83
C TYR A 446 3.38 -10.27 7.07
N ARG A 447 4.50 -10.98 6.90
CA ARG A 447 5.21 -11.62 8.02
C ARG A 447 5.71 -10.63 9.07
N GLN A 448 6.06 -9.42 8.66
CA GLN A 448 6.46 -8.36 9.58
C GLN A 448 5.24 -7.85 10.35
N ASP A 449 4.14 -7.56 9.68
CA ASP A 449 2.91 -7.06 10.29
C ASP A 449 2.28 -8.07 11.24
N LEU A 450 2.27 -9.36 10.89
CA LEU A 450 1.82 -10.47 11.75
C LEU A 450 2.56 -10.52 13.10
N ARG A 451 3.81 -10.02 13.14
CA ARG A 451 4.66 -9.98 14.34
C ARG A 451 4.73 -8.58 14.96
N ARG A 452 4.18 -7.57 14.31
CA ARG A 452 4.22 -6.18 14.76
C ARG A 452 3.33 -6.02 15.98
N LYS A 453 3.82 -5.26 16.96
CA LYS A 453 2.98 -4.79 18.06
C LYS A 453 2.23 -3.56 17.56
N PHE A 454 0.97 -3.74 17.20
CA PHE A 454 0.03 -2.62 17.13
C PHE A 454 -0.27 -2.13 18.55
N GLU A 455 -0.47 -0.81 18.70
CA GLU A 455 -1.20 -0.29 19.86
C GLU A 455 -2.58 -0.95 19.86
N GLN A 456 -3.07 -1.36 21.03
CA GLN A 456 -4.40 -1.97 21.10
C GLN A 456 -5.41 -0.90 20.70
N VAL A 457 -5.95 -1.01 19.49
CA VAL A 457 -7.19 -0.34 19.14
C VAL A 457 -8.27 -1.01 19.97
N GLU A 458 -8.98 -0.26 20.82
CA GLU A 458 -10.19 -0.78 21.45
C GLU A 458 -11.17 -1.10 20.33
N LEU A 459 -11.45 -2.38 20.11
CA LEU A 459 -12.50 -2.77 19.18
C LEU A 459 -13.84 -2.29 19.71
N ASP A 460 -14.59 -1.61 18.84
CA ASP A 460 -15.92 -1.15 19.16
C ASP A 460 -16.76 -2.36 19.59
N GLN A 461 -17.25 -2.34 20.83
CA GLN A 461 -18.14 -3.38 21.32
C GLN A 461 -19.55 -3.09 20.83
N PHE A 462 -20.31 -4.14 20.51
CA PHE A 462 -21.71 -3.97 20.17
C PHE A 462 -22.46 -3.26 21.31
N ASN A 463 -22.91 -2.04 21.03
CA ASN A 463 -23.73 -1.25 21.93
C ASN A 463 -24.90 -0.68 21.13
N LEU A 464 -26.07 -1.31 21.28
CA LEU A 464 -27.27 -0.92 20.57
C LEU A 464 -27.57 0.58 20.69
N LYS A 465 -27.39 1.15 21.89
CA LYS A 465 -27.71 2.55 22.14
C LYS A 465 -26.79 3.49 21.35
N GLU A 466 -25.49 3.25 21.40
CA GLU A 466 -24.49 4.07 20.69
C GLU A 466 -24.68 3.98 19.17
N ILE A 467 -24.87 2.76 18.65
CA ILE A 467 -25.15 2.52 17.23
C ILE A 467 -26.35 3.35 16.75
N TYR A 468 -27.47 3.32 17.47
CA TYR A 468 -28.64 4.13 17.10
C TYR A 468 -28.41 5.64 17.26
N GLU A 469 -27.68 6.07 18.30
CA GLU A 469 -27.36 7.48 18.52
C GLU A 469 -26.52 8.05 17.37
N ASP A 470 -25.53 7.29 16.91
CA ASP A 470 -24.65 7.74 15.85
C ASP A 470 -25.31 7.66 14.46
N LEU A 471 -26.03 6.58 14.15
CA LEU A 471 -26.80 6.46 12.91
C LEU A 471 -27.87 7.56 12.79
N ALA A 472 -28.56 7.88 13.89
CA ALA A 472 -29.54 8.96 13.91
C ALA A 472 -28.90 10.34 13.76
N TYR A 473 -27.65 10.51 14.22
CA TYR A 473 -26.87 11.72 14.00
C TYR A 473 -26.48 11.87 12.53
N ASP A 474 -26.01 10.79 11.90
CA ASP A 474 -25.60 10.79 10.50
C ASP A 474 -26.75 11.08 9.54
N GLU A 475 -27.95 10.55 9.79
CA GLU A 475 -29.14 10.89 9.01
C GLU A 475 -29.46 12.39 9.10
N LYS A 476 -29.33 13.00 10.29
CA LYS A 476 -29.55 14.46 10.47
C LYS A 476 -28.49 15.29 9.76
N GLU A 477 -27.23 14.88 9.81
CA GLU A 477 -26.14 15.57 9.10
C GLU A 477 -26.29 15.46 7.59
N TYR A 478 -26.71 14.29 7.09
CA TYR A 478 -26.99 14.09 5.67
C TYR A 478 -28.15 14.97 5.19
N GLU A 479 -29.26 15.04 5.91
CA GLU A 479 -30.39 15.93 5.57
C GLU A 479 -29.97 17.41 5.54
N LYS A 480 -29.06 17.81 6.45
CA LYS A 480 -28.63 19.20 6.60
C LYS A 480 -27.57 19.61 5.58
N ASN A 481 -26.61 18.73 5.30
CA ASN A 481 -25.36 19.07 4.62
C ASN A 481 -25.11 18.24 3.34
N GLY A 482 -25.95 17.24 3.05
CA GLY A 482 -25.77 16.32 1.92
C GLY A 482 -24.55 15.40 2.05
N LYS A 483 -24.01 15.25 3.27
CA LYS A 483 -22.83 14.43 3.57
C LYS A 483 -23.18 13.42 4.66
N ARG A 484 -22.86 12.14 4.42
CA ARG A 484 -22.84 11.11 5.46
C ARG A 484 -21.45 11.09 6.08
N LYS A 485 -21.34 10.87 7.41
CA LYS A 485 -20.09 10.34 7.96
C LYS A 485 -20.02 8.87 7.56
N ALA A 486 -18.82 8.39 7.24
CA ALA A 486 -18.62 7.03 6.77
C ALA A 486 -18.45 6.01 7.91
N SER A 487 -18.40 6.45 9.17
CA SER A 487 -18.09 5.60 10.33
C SER A 487 -18.66 6.14 11.64
N PHE A 488 -19.12 5.23 12.50
CA PHE A 488 -19.40 5.48 13.93
C PHE A 488 -18.15 5.35 14.80
N VAL A 489 -17.05 4.94 14.18
CA VAL A 489 -15.71 4.93 14.79
C VAL A 489 -15.37 6.35 15.24
N LYS A 490 -15.02 6.50 16.51
CA LYS A 490 -14.32 7.72 16.95
C LYS A 490 -13.00 7.77 16.20
N ASP A 491 -12.93 8.60 15.17
CA ASP A 491 -11.66 9.05 14.63
C ASP A 491 -10.92 9.76 15.78
N GLU A 492 -10.05 9.04 16.50
CA GLU A 492 -8.95 9.68 17.19
C GLU A 492 -8.05 10.27 16.11
N ASP A 493 -8.17 11.59 15.98
CA ASP A 493 -7.36 12.50 15.18
C ASP A 493 -7.57 12.46 13.64
N PRO A 494 -8.26 13.46 13.07
CA PRO A 494 -8.33 13.66 11.61
C PRO A 494 -6.98 14.00 10.95
N GLU A 495 -5.89 14.11 11.70
CA GLU A 495 -4.57 14.43 11.15
C GLU A 495 -3.84 13.24 10.50
N ASP A 496 -4.32 11.98 10.62
CA ASP A 496 -3.55 10.82 10.11
C ASP A 496 -4.25 9.91 9.09
N VAL A 497 -5.37 10.33 8.48
CA VAL A 497 -5.95 9.61 7.32
C VAL A 497 -6.35 10.58 6.20
N SER A 498 -5.35 11.08 5.48
CA SER A 498 -5.53 11.69 4.16
C SER A 498 -4.34 11.33 3.26
N TYR A 499 -4.36 10.13 2.70
CA TYR A 499 -3.59 9.81 1.50
C TYR A 499 -4.26 10.37 0.23
N ALA A 500 -4.74 11.62 0.26
CA ALA A 500 -5.01 12.34 -0.97
C ALA A 500 -3.65 12.66 -1.62
N LYS A 501 -3.20 11.78 -2.53
CA LYS A 501 -2.00 12.02 -3.34
C LYS A 501 -2.13 13.42 -3.96
N PRO A 502 -1.11 14.30 -3.82
CA PRO A 502 -1.15 15.60 -4.45
C PRO A 502 -1.34 15.40 -5.96
N VAL A 503 -2.42 15.96 -6.52
CA VAL A 503 -2.70 15.89 -7.96
C VAL A 503 -1.46 16.41 -8.70
N PRO A 504 -0.79 15.58 -9.50
CA PRO A 504 0.38 16.00 -10.27
C PRO A 504 0.06 17.24 -11.09
N GLU A 505 1.01 18.17 -11.19
CA GLU A 505 0.80 19.47 -11.83
C GLU A 505 0.27 19.37 -13.27
N ILE A 506 0.63 18.28 -13.97
CA ILE A 506 0.16 17.97 -15.33
C ILE A 506 -1.37 17.72 -15.41
N PHE A 507 -2.02 17.40 -14.29
CA PHE A 507 -3.45 17.14 -14.20
C PHE A 507 -4.21 18.30 -13.55
N ARG A 508 -3.53 19.37 -13.11
CA ARG A 508 -4.20 20.58 -12.61
C ARG A 508 -4.94 21.27 -13.75
N ASN A 509 -6.18 21.67 -13.48
CA ASN A 509 -7.06 22.42 -14.39
C ASN A 509 -7.47 21.69 -15.68
N ILE A 510 -7.34 20.36 -15.75
CA ILE A 510 -7.85 19.57 -16.89
C ILE A 510 -9.35 19.35 -16.75
N GLY A 511 -10.11 19.69 -17.79
CA GLY A 511 -11.56 19.49 -17.81
C GLY A 511 -11.91 17.99 -17.79
N ARG A 512 -12.94 17.60 -17.01
CA ARG A 512 -13.39 16.20 -16.83
C ARG A 512 -13.61 15.43 -18.15
N ASN A 513 -13.99 16.14 -19.23
CA ASN A 513 -14.22 15.55 -20.56
C ASN A 513 -13.07 15.77 -21.57
N GLU A 514 -12.00 16.46 -21.21
CA GLU A 514 -10.83 16.70 -22.05
C GLU A 514 -9.97 15.44 -22.16
N LYS A 515 -9.08 15.39 -23.17
CA LYS A 515 -8.15 14.27 -23.33
C LYS A 515 -7.15 14.26 -22.17
N CYS A 516 -6.90 13.07 -21.63
CA CYS A 516 -5.99 12.91 -20.51
C CYS A 516 -4.53 13.23 -20.95
N PRO A 517 -3.80 14.08 -20.22
CA PRO A 517 -2.41 14.47 -20.55
C PRO A 517 -1.39 13.33 -20.55
N CYS A 518 -1.73 12.17 -19.97
CA CYS A 518 -0.86 10.99 -19.94
C CYS A 518 -0.61 10.33 -21.31
N GLY A 519 -1.25 10.81 -22.39
CA GLY A 519 -1.08 10.24 -23.74
C GLY A 519 -1.96 9.04 -24.06
N SER A 520 -2.81 8.56 -23.13
CA SER A 520 -3.69 7.39 -23.33
C SER A 520 -4.78 7.56 -24.40
N GLY A 521 -5.02 8.78 -24.87
CA GLY A 521 -6.09 9.10 -25.83
C GLY A 521 -7.51 9.10 -25.26
N LEU A 522 -7.69 8.68 -24.01
CA LEU A 522 -8.97 8.65 -23.29
C LEU A 522 -9.34 10.01 -22.69
N LYS A 523 -10.63 10.22 -22.35
CA LYS A 523 -11.09 11.40 -21.59
C LYS A 523 -10.59 11.32 -20.13
N TYR A 524 -10.26 12.45 -19.51
CA TYR A 524 -9.72 12.54 -18.15
C TYR A 524 -10.54 11.72 -17.14
N LYS A 525 -11.87 11.85 -17.14
CA LYS A 525 -12.78 11.07 -16.25
C LYS A 525 -12.77 9.56 -16.44
N LYS A 526 -12.29 9.07 -17.59
CA LYS A 526 -12.21 7.63 -17.90
C LYS A 526 -10.79 7.09 -17.73
N CYS A 527 -9.87 7.92 -17.24
CA CYS A 527 -8.47 7.63 -17.02
C CYS A 527 -8.10 8.14 -15.61
N HIS A 528 -7.09 9.00 -15.47
CA HIS A 528 -6.60 9.51 -14.19
C HIS A 528 -7.65 10.30 -13.36
N GLY A 529 -8.74 10.78 -13.95
CA GLY A 529 -9.85 11.40 -13.21
C GLY A 529 -10.76 10.42 -12.46
N LYS A 530 -10.45 9.11 -12.48
CA LYS A 530 -11.09 8.10 -11.60
C LYS A 530 -10.49 8.08 -10.19
N ALA A 531 -9.20 8.43 -10.05
CA ALA A 531 -8.45 8.33 -8.79
C ALA A 531 -8.63 9.53 -7.84
N TYR A 532 -9.50 10.49 -8.20
CA TYR A 532 -9.67 11.77 -7.49
C TYR A 532 -11.14 12.18 -7.33
N ASN A 533 -12.09 11.23 -7.30
CA ASN A 533 -13.48 11.49 -6.93
C ASN A 533 -13.79 10.90 -5.57
#